data_AF-A0A7V2WAM0-F1
#
_entry.id   AF-A0A7V2WAM0-F1
#
_cell.length_a   1.000
_cell.length_b   1.000
_cell.length_c   1.000
_cell.angle_alpha   90.00
_cell.angle_beta   90.00
_cell.angle_gamma   90.00
#
_symmetry.space_group_name_H-M   'P 1'
#
loop_
_entity.id
_entity.type
_entity.pdbx_description
1 polymer ?
#
loop_
_entity_poly.entity_id
_entity_poly.type
_entity_poly.pdbx_seq_one_letter_code
_entity_poly.pdbx_strand_id
1 'polypeptide(L)'
;NSQVVQDLGEVSMADGQSLVDFVTWAMDTFPADKYVLILSDHGMGWPGGWTDPDPRSTAPAETPLAQVLGDQLYLNELDDALGEIRRRSGIDKFELIGMDACLMAHLEVFDTLAPHARYAVASQETEPALGWAYTGFLQALKDNPDMDGAQLSRLIVDSYIQDDQRIVDDAARADLVGRGSSLDGLFGVFGAPSAEQVAQQMERGVTLSAVDLSAIPEVVASVNNLAVAISGENQKTVAQARSYAQSYTNIFGDSVPASYLDLGNFAELLKQESRSSEVSAAADSVLNSISRAIIAEKHGSKKSGSNGISIYFPNSQLYAAPAAGAQSYTAIANRFATDSLWDDFLAFHYTGRKFSATARDLAVPETGSAVTAPGAGKIQVSPLRVSDTTAAPGRPITLSADVQGENVGYIKLFVGFYDQASNSIFMADTDFLESRDTREIDGVYYPDWGNGDKFTVEFNWEPLMFAIDNGSQSAIAMFSPETYGASAENAVYTVDGIYTYGDGGETRYARLYFTDGVL
;
A
#
# COMPACT_ATOMS: atom_id res chain seq x y z
N ASN A 1 -12.42 -28.83 20.01
CA ASN A 1 -10.99 -29.00 19.73
C ASN A 1 -10.83 -29.93 18.54
N SER A 2 -10.03 -29.52 17.56
CA SER A 2 -9.63 -30.35 16.41
C SER A 2 -8.68 -31.46 16.86
N GLN A 3 -8.66 -32.57 16.12
CA GLN A 3 -7.72 -33.66 16.33
C GLN A 3 -6.42 -33.37 15.57
N VAL A 4 -5.27 -33.49 16.23
CA VAL A 4 -3.95 -33.41 15.57
C VAL A 4 -3.81 -34.58 14.60
N VAL A 5 -3.53 -34.28 13.33
CA VAL A 5 -3.39 -35.29 12.27
C VAL A 5 -1.95 -35.79 12.19
N GLN A 6 -0.97 -34.88 12.22
CA GLN A 6 0.46 -35.19 12.15
C GLN A 6 1.29 -34.08 12.81
N ASP A 7 2.42 -34.44 13.40
CA ASP A 7 3.46 -33.53 13.89
C ASP A 7 4.71 -33.73 13.02
N LEU A 8 5.15 -32.67 12.35
CA LEU A 8 6.29 -32.71 11.41
C LEU A 8 7.62 -32.34 12.08
N GLY A 9 7.59 -31.91 13.35
CA GLY A 9 8.74 -31.24 13.96
C GLY A 9 9.02 -29.87 13.32
N GLU A 10 10.27 -29.43 13.42
CA GLU A 10 10.73 -28.13 12.88
C GLU A 10 10.94 -28.21 11.36
N VAL A 11 10.30 -27.31 10.62
CA VAL A 11 10.30 -27.25 9.15
C VAL A 11 10.17 -25.78 8.74
N SER A 12 11.00 -25.31 7.80
CA SER A 12 10.90 -23.92 7.31
C SER A 12 9.58 -23.72 6.57
N MET A 13 8.75 -22.83 7.08
CA MET A 13 7.51 -22.38 6.43
C MET A 13 7.76 -21.32 5.36
N ALA A 14 8.98 -20.80 5.26
CA ALA A 14 9.44 -19.92 4.19
C ALA A 14 9.95 -20.68 2.94
N ASP A 15 10.12 -22.01 3.02
CA ASP A 15 10.57 -22.85 1.89
C ASP A 15 9.39 -23.31 1.02
N GLY A 16 9.45 -23.03 -0.27
CA GLY A 16 8.47 -23.46 -1.26
C GLY A 16 8.29 -24.98 -1.30
N GLN A 17 9.32 -25.78 -1.00
CA GLN A 17 9.17 -27.23 -0.95
C GLN A 17 8.31 -27.69 0.24
N SER A 18 8.39 -27.01 1.39
CA SER A 18 7.52 -27.26 2.54
C SER A 18 6.05 -27.01 2.19
N LEU A 19 5.78 -25.93 1.44
CA LEU A 19 4.44 -25.64 0.93
C LEU A 19 3.95 -26.74 -0.02
N VAL A 20 4.80 -27.19 -0.96
CA VAL A 20 4.48 -28.29 -1.88
C VAL A 20 4.11 -29.56 -1.11
N ASP A 21 4.93 -29.94 -0.13
CA ASP A 21 4.74 -31.17 0.63
C ASP A 21 3.48 -31.10 1.50
N PHE A 22 3.24 -29.97 2.17
CA PHE A 22 2.04 -29.76 2.98
C PHE A 22 0.76 -29.84 2.14
N VAL A 23 0.70 -29.11 1.02
CA VAL A 23 -0.51 -29.05 0.20
C VAL A 23 -0.77 -30.39 -0.50
N THR A 24 0.26 -31.06 -1.02
CA THR A 24 0.10 -32.37 -1.65
C THR A 24 -0.39 -33.41 -0.63
N TRP A 25 0.21 -33.42 0.57
CA TRP A 25 -0.24 -34.27 1.67
C TRP A 25 -1.71 -34.01 2.05
N ALA A 26 -2.11 -32.74 2.14
CA ALA A 26 -3.47 -32.37 2.49
C ALA A 26 -4.47 -32.85 1.42
N MET A 27 -4.13 -32.72 0.13
CA MET A 27 -4.96 -33.19 -0.97
C MET A 27 -5.10 -34.72 -1.02
N ASP A 28 -4.01 -35.45 -0.76
CA ASP A 28 -4.01 -36.92 -0.72
C ASP A 28 -4.79 -37.45 0.49
N THR A 29 -4.67 -36.77 1.64
CA THR A 29 -5.32 -37.17 2.89
C THR A 29 -6.80 -36.80 2.92
N PHE A 30 -7.16 -35.65 2.34
CA PHE A 30 -8.51 -35.12 2.30
C PHE A 30 -8.93 -34.78 0.85
N PRO A 31 -9.26 -35.79 0.02
CA PRO A 31 -9.70 -35.58 -1.35
C PRO A 31 -10.99 -34.74 -1.43
N ALA A 32 -11.02 -33.77 -2.35
CA ALA A 32 -12.16 -32.89 -2.60
C ALA A 32 -12.25 -32.51 -4.08
N ASP A 33 -13.44 -32.07 -4.53
CA ASP A 33 -13.65 -31.61 -5.91
C ASP A 33 -13.02 -30.22 -6.17
N LYS A 34 -12.84 -29.43 -5.11
CA LYS A 34 -12.34 -28.05 -5.13
C LYS A 34 -11.40 -27.85 -3.94
N TYR A 35 -10.30 -27.13 -4.18
CA TYR A 35 -9.32 -26.82 -3.16
C TYR A 35 -9.15 -25.31 -3.03
N VAL A 36 -9.15 -24.84 -1.78
CA VAL A 36 -8.85 -23.47 -1.39
C VAL A 36 -7.55 -23.49 -0.60
N LEU A 37 -6.61 -22.62 -0.97
CA LEU A 37 -5.36 -22.42 -0.25
C LEU A 37 -5.38 -20.99 0.32
N ILE A 38 -5.18 -20.83 1.62
CA ILE A 38 -5.04 -19.50 2.25
C ILE A 38 -3.65 -19.45 2.89
N LEU A 39 -2.86 -18.47 2.48
CA LEU A 39 -1.52 -18.20 3.00
C LEU A 39 -1.62 -16.99 3.93
N SER A 40 -1.26 -17.16 5.21
CA SER A 40 -1.42 -16.14 6.25
C SER A 40 -0.11 -15.88 6.99
N ASP A 41 0.41 -14.67 6.87
CA ASP A 41 1.57 -14.10 7.60
C ASP A 41 1.80 -12.65 7.10
N HIS A 42 2.99 -12.08 7.31
CA HIS A 42 3.45 -10.88 6.63
C HIS A 42 3.49 -11.04 5.10
N GLY A 43 3.06 -9.99 4.40
CA GLY A 43 3.20 -9.86 2.95
C GLY A 43 3.89 -8.55 2.58
N MET A 44 4.47 -8.52 1.38
CA MET A 44 5.24 -7.38 0.88
C MET A 44 4.90 -7.02 -0.58
N GLY A 45 3.92 -7.67 -1.21
CA GLY A 45 3.55 -7.47 -2.61
C GLY A 45 4.46 -8.26 -3.55
N TRP A 46 5.01 -7.60 -4.57
CA TRP A 46 5.87 -8.26 -5.56
C TRP A 46 7.11 -9.01 -4.99
N PRO A 47 7.73 -8.61 -3.85
CA PRO A 47 8.79 -9.39 -3.24
C PRO A 47 8.32 -10.76 -2.74
N GLY A 48 7.03 -10.96 -2.48
CA GLY A 48 6.51 -12.12 -1.76
C GLY A 48 6.24 -11.80 -0.29
N GLY A 49 6.50 -12.76 0.59
CA GLY A 49 6.22 -12.64 2.02
C GLY A 49 6.45 -13.98 2.74
N TRP A 50 5.74 -14.19 3.84
CA TRP A 50 5.78 -15.40 4.67
C TRP A 50 7.20 -15.72 5.15
N THR A 51 7.52 -15.18 6.32
CA THR A 51 8.88 -15.21 6.87
C THR A 51 8.99 -16.27 7.94
N ASP A 52 10.07 -17.05 7.89
CA ASP A 52 10.38 -18.01 8.95
C ASP A 52 11.82 -17.83 9.44
N PRO A 53 12.05 -17.33 10.66
CA PRO A 53 13.40 -17.12 11.17
C PRO A 53 14.10 -18.42 11.59
N ASP A 54 13.41 -19.56 11.72
CA ASP A 54 13.97 -20.85 12.17
C ASP A 54 13.22 -22.04 11.56
N PRO A 55 13.87 -22.97 10.83
CA PRO A 55 15.29 -23.06 10.57
C PRO A 55 15.73 -22.00 9.57
N ARG A 56 16.82 -21.28 9.90
CA ARG A 56 17.43 -20.36 8.94
C ARG A 56 17.79 -21.09 7.66
N SER A 57 17.28 -20.62 6.53
CA SER A 57 17.76 -21.09 5.25
C SER A 57 19.26 -20.86 5.12
N THR A 58 19.91 -21.85 4.53
CA THR A 58 21.33 -21.83 4.18
C THR A 58 21.54 -21.62 2.69
N ALA A 59 20.44 -21.45 1.93
CA ALA A 59 20.50 -21.17 0.50
C ALA A 59 21.12 -19.78 0.28
N PRO A 60 22.01 -19.62 -0.71
CA PRO A 60 22.56 -18.33 -1.04
C PRO A 60 21.46 -17.42 -1.60
N ALA A 61 21.39 -16.19 -1.08
CA ALA A 61 20.46 -15.18 -1.59
C ALA A 61 20.74 -14.86 -3.07
N GLU A 62 19.77 -15.19 -3.94
CA GLU A 62 19.92 -15.11 -5.40
C GLU A 62 19.73 -13.69 -5.96
N THR A 63 19.11 -12.80 -5.18
CA THR A 63 18.82 -11.42 -5.58
C THR A 63 19.40 -10.42 -4.58
N PRO A 64 19.69 -9.16 -5.00
CA PRO A 64 20.10 -8.11 -4.06
C PRO A 64 19.10 -7.87 -2.94
N LEU A 65 17.79 -8.02 -3.20
CA LEU A 65 16.77 -7.91 -2.15
C LEU A 65 16.87 -9.04 -1.13
N ALA A 66 17.07 -10.29 -1.58
CA ALA A 66 17.22 -11.42 -0.68
C ALA A 66 18.47 -11.33 0.20
N GLN A 67 19.52 -10.65 -0.26
CA GLN A 67 20.70 -10.37 0.57
C GLN A 67 20.40 -9.39 1.72
N VAL A 68 19.35 -8.58 1.60
CA VAL A 68 18.92 -7.60 2.60
C VAL A 68 17.84 -8.18 3.52
N LEU A 69 16.82 -8.82 2.96
CA LEU A 69 15.66 -9.31 3.69
C LEU A 69 15.85 -10.71 4.29
N GLY A 70 16.75 -11.52 3.72
CA GLY A 70 16.96 -12.90 4.14
C GLY A 70 15.92 -13.85 3.54
N ASP A 71 15.65 -14.92 4.27
CA ASP A 71 14.79 -16.02 3.83
C ASP A 71 13.31 -15.72 4.03
N GLN A 72 12.54 -15.98 2.98
CA GLN A 72 11.10 -15.77 2.89
C GLN A 72 10.61 -16.42 1.61
N LEU A 73 9.32 -16.70 1.52
CA LEU A 73 8.73 -17.23 0.31
C LEU A 73 8.57 -16.13 -0.74
N TYR A 74 9.54 -16.05 -1.66
CA TYR A 74 9.54 -15.08 -2.76
C TYR A 74 8.50 -15.42 -3.83
N LEU A 75 8.05 -14.41 -4.59
CA LEU A 75 6.96 -14.59 -5.55
C LEU A 75 7.27 -15.59 -6.68
N ASN A 76 8.51 -15.61 -7.18
CA ASN A 76 8.97 -16.61 -8.16
C ASN A 76 8.98 -18.03 -7.59
N GLU A 77 9.41 -18.18 -6.33
CA GLU A 77 9.40 -19.46 -5.64
C GLU A 77 7.98 -19.96 -5.38
N LEU A 78 7.06 -19.06 -5.02
CA LEU A 78 5.64 -19.37 -4.90
C LEU A 78 5.04 -19.85 -6.24
N ASP A 79 5.37 -19.20 -7.36
CA ASP A 79 4.95 -19.66 -8.70
C ASP A 79 5.38 -21.11 -8.96
N ASP A 80 6.66 -21.40 -8.72
CA ASP A 80 7.24 -22.72 -8.90
C ASP A 80 6.59 -23.77 -7.99
N ALA A 81 6.36 -23.44 -6.71
CA ALA A 81 5.71 -24.28 -5.74
C ALA A 81 4.26 -24.60 -6.13
N LEU A 82 3.46 -23.60 -6.51
CA LEU A 82 2.08 -23.78 -6.97
C LEU A 82 2.03 -24.63 -8.26
N GLY A 83 2.96 -24.40 -9.17
CA GLY A 83 3.12 -25.21 -10.38
C GLY A 83 3.43 -26.66 -10.07
N GLU A 84 4.32 -26.94 -9.11
CA GLU A 84 4.64 -28.30 -8.68
C GLU A 84 3.47 -28.98 -7.97
N ILE A 85 2.75 -28.27 -7.08
CA ILE A 85 1.55 -28.81 -6.42
C ILE A 85 0.56 -29.30 -7.47
N ARG A 86 0.24 -28.47 -8.47
CA ARG A 86 -0.70 -28.85 -9.55
C ARG A 86 -0.23 -30.07 -10.33
N ARG A 87 1.08 -30.17 -10.62
CA ARG A 87 1.66 -31.34 -11.30
C ARG A 87 1.54 -32.61 -10.46
N ARG A 88 1.78 -32.54 -9.15
CA ARG A 88 1.74 -33.70 -8.24
C ARG A 88 0.31 -34.16 -7.94
N SER A 89 -0.59 -33.23 -7.66
CA SER A 89 -1.98 -33.54 -7.28
C SER A 89 -2.89 -33.79 -8.49
N GLY A 90 -2.53 -33.27 -9.68
CA GLY A 90 -3.31 -33.40 -10.89
C GLY A 90 -4.51 -32.45 -10.99
N ILE A 91 -4.63 -31.47 -10.09
CA ILE A 91 -5.66 -30.43 -10.20
C ILE A 91 -5.35 -29.49 -11.36
N ASP A 92 -6.40 -29.04 -12.07
CA ASP A 92 -6.24 -28.00 -13.09
C ASP A 92 -5.88 -26.67 -12.43
N LYS A 93 -6.65 -26.22 -11.45
CA LYS A 93 -6.40 -25.01 -10.66
C LYS A 93 -7.00 -25.16 -9.26
N PHE A 94 -6.47 -24.43 -8.30
CA PHE A 94 -7.18 -24.13 -7.06
C PHE A 94 -8.48 -23.37 -7.39
N GLU A 95 -9.51 -23.60 -6.60
CA GLU A 95 -10.73 -22.79 -6.71
C GLU A 95 -10.43 -21.35 -6.28
N LEU A 96 -9.71 -21.18 -5.16
CA LEU A 96 -9.31 -19.89 -4.61
C LEU A 96 -7.92 -19.99 -3.99
N ILE A 97 -7.08 -18.98 -4.22
CA ILE A 97 -5.90 -18.70 -3.39
C ILE A 97 -6.14 -17.39 -2.63
N GLY A 98 -6.20 -17.46 -1.30
CA GLY A 98 -6.29 -16.31 -0.42
C GLY A 98 -4.92 -15.89 0.11
N MET A 99 -4.66 -14.58 0.10
CA MET A 99 -3.48 -13.96 0.67
C MET A 99 -3.92 -13.13 1.88
N ASP A 100 -4.06 -13.77 3.04
CA ASP A 100 -4.32 -13.11 4.34
C ASP A 100 -2.98 -12.55 4.86
N ALA A 101 -2.43 -11.65 4.04
CA ALA A 101 -1.12 -11.05 4.15
C ALA A 101 -1.14 -9.63 3.55
N CYS A 102 -0.37 -8.74 4.17
CA CYS A 102 -0.28 -7.33 3.79
C CYS A 102 0.15 -7.15 2.32
N LEU A 103 -0.39 -6.13 1.64
CA LEU A 103 0.12 -5.62 0.36
C LEU A 103 0.10 -6.63 -0.81
N MET A 104 -0.64 -7.72 -0.73
CA MET A 104 -0.63 -8.79 -1.75
C MET A 104 -1.55 -8.56 -2.95
N ALA A 105 -2.42 -7.54 -2.95
CA ALA A 105 -3.32 -7.23 -4.08
C ALA A 105 -2.62 -6.47 -5.22
N HIS A 106 -1.46 -6.98 -5.62
CA HIS A 106 -0.62 -6.47 -6.69
C HIS A 106 -0.97 -7.13 -8.02
N LEU A 107 -0.91 -6.39 -9.12
CA LEU A 107 -1.01 -6.98 -10.46
C LEU A 107 0.11 -8.02 -10.69
N GLU A 108 1.32 -7.79 -10.16
CA GLU A 108 2.42 -8.75 -10.20
C GLU A 108 2.05 -10.08 -9.54
N VAL A 109 1.38 -10.01 -8.38
CA VAL A 109 0.96 -11.18 -7.61
C VAL A 109 -0.19 -11.88 -8.32
N PHE A 110 -1.22 -11.15 -8.74
CA PHE A 110 -2.36 -11.74 -9.43
C PHE A 110 -1.97 -12.41 -10.76
N ASP A 111 -1.04 -11.83 -11.52
CA ASP A 111 -0.51 -12.48 -12.73
C ASP A 111 0.24 -13.79 -12.40
N THR A 112 1.02 -13.79 -11.31
CA THR A 112 1.66 -14.99 -10.76
C THR A 112 0.66 -16.08 -10.39
N LEU A 113 -0.47 -15.72 -9.80
CA LEU A 113 -1.49 -16.68 -9.37
C LEU A 113 -2.41 -17.13 -10.52
N ALA A 114 -2.56 -16.33 -11.57
CA ALA A 114 -3.51 -16.57 -12.66
C ALA A 114 -3.43 -17.97 -13.30
N PRO A 115 -2.26 -18.58 -13.55
CA PRO A 115 -2.20 -19.94 -14.07
C PRO A 115 -2.63 -21.00 -13.05
N HIS A 116 -2.64 -20.69 -11.75
CA HIS A 116 -2.77 -21.68 -10.68
C HIS A 116 -4.13 -21.67 -9.96
N ALA A 117 -4.87 -20.57 -9.99
CA ALA A 117 -6.17 -20.45 -9.32
C ALA A 117 -7.25 -19.80 -10.20
N ARG A 118 -8.53 -20.04 -9.86
CA ARG A 118 -9.66 -19.36 -10.51
C ARG A 118 -9.93 -17.99 -9.91
N TYR A 119 -9.83 -17.88 -8.59
CA TYR A 119 -10.05 -16.66 -7.85
C TYR A 119 -8.88 -16.36 -6.91
N ALA A 120 -8.70 -15.08 -6.57
CA ALA A 120 -7.81 -14.64 -5.51
C ALA A 120 -8.53 -13.67 -4.57
N VAL A 121 -8.11 -13.65 -3.30
CA VAL A 121 -8.49 -12.58 -2.35
C VAL A 121 -7.22 -12.02 -1.72
N ALA A 122 -7.04 -10.70 -1.74
CA ALA A 122 -5.86 -10.03 -1.21
C ALA A 122 -6.13 -8.54 -0.88
N SER A 123 -5.26 -7.95 -0.06
CA SER A 123 -5.30 -6.52 0.33
C SER A 123 -4.23 -5.69 -0.38
N GLN A 124 -4.58 -4.47 -0.82
CA GLN A 124 -3.62 -3.48 -1.35
C GLN A 124 -2.81 -2.81 -0.23
N GLU A 125 -3.37 -2.75 0.99
CA GLU A 125 -2.78 -2.17 2.18
C GLU A 125 -2.35 -3.25 3.20
N THR A 126 -1.64 -2.85 4.25
CA THR A 126 -1.46 -3.67 5.44
C THR A 126 -2.79 -4.05 6.08
N GLU A 127 -2.91 -5.31 6.49
CA GLU A 127 -4.10 -5.83 7.17
C GLU A 127 -3.95 -5.72 8.69
N PRO A 128 -5.05 -5.58 9.45
CA PRO A 128 -4.99 -5.67 10.90
C PRO A 128 -4.54 -7.07 11.31
N ALA A 129 -3.81 -7.18 12.43
CA ALA A 129 -3.40 -8.46 13.03
C ALA A 129 -4.59 -9.39 13.43
N LEU A 130 -5.81 -8.92 13.22
CA LEU A 130 -7.04 -9.71 13.29
C LEU A 130 -7.08 -10.81 12.22
N GLY A 131 -6.54 -10.53 11.04
CA GLY A 131 -6.72 -11.36 9.84
C GLY A 131 -8.14 -11.26 9.27
N TRP A 132 -8.55 -12.30 8.55
CA TRP A 132 -9.89 -12.38 7.97
C TRP A 132 -10.94 -12.95 8.95
N ALA A 133 -12.23 -12.69 8.66
CA ALA A 133 -13.36 -13.16 9.47
C ALA A 133 -13.65 -14.67 9.26
N TYR A 134 -12.69 -15.55 9.57
CA TYR A 134 -12.73 -17.00 9.32
C TYR A 134 -14.01 -17.67 9.80
N THR A 135 -14.47 -17.35 11.02
CA THR A 135 -15.71 -17.92 11.55
C THR A 135 -16.92 -17.61 10.66
N GLY A 136 -17.01 -16.39 10.13
CA GLY A 136 -18.12 -15.94 9.29
C GLY A 136 -18.19 -16.73 7.98
N PHE A 137 -17.16 -16.61 7.14
CA PHE A 137 -17.20 -17.22 5.81
C PHE A 137 -17.11 -18.76 5.84
N LEU A 138 -16.40 -19.36 6.82
CA LEU A 138 -16.38 -20.83 6.95
C LEU A 138 -17.71 -21.39 7.43
N GLN A 139 -18.44 -20.66 8.29
CA GLN A 139 -19.79 -21.06 8.69
C GLN A 139 -20.75 -20.97 7.49
N ALA A 140 -20.66 -19.92 6.67
CA ALA A 140 -21.43 -19.81 5.43
C ALA A 140 -21.12 -20.96 4.44
N LEU A 141 -19.84 -21.33 4.28
CA LEU A 141 -19.41 -22.46 3.45
C LEU A 141 -19.93 -23.79 3.99
N LYS A 142 -19.92 -23.98 5.31
CA LYS A 142 -20.46 -25.18 5.95
C LYS A 142 -21.97 -25.31 5.74
N ASP A 143 -22.70 -24.20 5.82
CA ASP A 143 -24.15 -24.17 5.65
C ASP A 143 -24.57 -24.31 4.17
N ASN A 144 -23.71 -23.89 3.24
CA ASN A 144 -23.90 -24.04 1.81
C ASN A 144 -22.61 -24.49 1.09
N PRO A 145 -22.28 -25.79 1.13
CA PRO A 145 -21.06 -26.33 0.52
C PRO A 145 -21.08 -26.31 -1.02
N ASP A 146 -22.24 -26.06 -1.64
CA ASP A 146 -22.38 -25.94 -3.09
C ASP A 146 -21.93 -24.56 -3.63
N MET A 147 -21.53 -23.63 -2.75
CA MET A 147 -21.07 -22.31 -3.18
C MET A 147 -19.85 -22.41 -4.10
N ASP A 148 -19.84 -21.60 -5.15
CA ASP A 148 -18.67 -21.49 -6.02
C ASP A 148 -17.59 -20.57 -5.42
N GLY A 149 -16.40 -20.61 -6.02
CA GLY A 149 -15.28 -19.80 -5.56
C GLY A 149 -15.53 -18.30 -5.65
N ALA A 150 -16.36 -17.82 -6.58
CA ALA A 150 -16.69 -16.40 -6.67
C ALA A 150 -17.60 -15.96 -5.51
N GLN A 151 -18.57 -16.80 -5.15
CA GLN A 151 -19.43 -16.60 -3.97
C GLN A 151 -18.60 -16.63 -2.68
N LEU A 152 -17.72 -17.61 -2.52
CA LEU A 152 -16.84 -17.69 -1.35
C LEU A 152 -15.90 -16.47 -1.27
N SER A 153 -15.28 -16.07 -2.37
CA SER A 153 -14.37 -14.92 -2.41
C SER A 153 -15.08 -13.62 -2.04
N ARG A 154 -16.31 -13.41 -2.56
CA ARG A 154 -17.14 -12.28 -2.16
C ARG A 154 -17.48 -12.30 -0.68
N LEU A 155 -17.84 -13.46 -0.12
CA LEU A 155 -18.14 -13.60 1.31
C LEU A 155 -16.93 -13.24 2.19
N ILE A 156 -15.71 -13.60 1.78
CA ILE A 156 -14.49 -13.21 2.51
C ILE A 156 -14.38 -11.68 2.56
N VAL A 157 -14.59 -10.99 1.42
CA VAL A 157 -14.54 -9.52 1.35
C VAL A 157 -15.66 -8.86 2.15
N ASP A 158 -16.90 -9.31 1.98
CA ASP A 158 -18.07 -8.73 2.64
C ASP A 158 -17.98 -8.87 4.17
N SER A 159 -17.52 -10.04 4.66
CA SER A 159 -17.39 -10.34 6.09
C SER A 159 -16.17 -9.70 6.75
N TYR A 160 -15.19 -9.23 5.97
CA TYR A 160 -13.91 -8.71 6.47
C TYR A 160 -14.13 -7.61 7.50
N ILE A 161 -13.56 -7.77 8.69
CA ILE A 161 -13.77 -6.97 9.91
C ILE A 161 -15.18 -7.06 10.50
N GLN A 162 -16.25 -6.94 9.71
CA GLN A 162 -17.61 -6.81 10.24
C GLN A 162 -18.08 -8.04 11.01
N ASP A 163 -17.78 -9.23 10.49
CA ASP A 163 -18.25 -10.49 11.06
C ASP A 163 -17.15 -11.24 11.82
N ASP A 164 -16.01 -10.58 12.09
CA ASP A 164 -14.92 -11.23 12.81
C ASP A 164 -15.37 -11.58 14.23
N GLN A 165 -15.14 -12.83 14.64
CA GLN A 165 -15.56 -13.32 15.96
C GLN A 165 -14.96 -12.50 17.11
N ARG A 166 -13.74 -11.97 16.97
CA ARG A 166 -13.12 -11.09 17.98
C ARG A 166 -13.78 -9.72 18.07
N ILE A 167 -14.62 -9.36 17.11
CA ILE A 167 -15.40 -8.14 17.09
C ILE A 167 -16.85 -8.41 17.47
N VAL A 168 -17.51 -9.43 16.91
CA VAL A 168 -18.94 -9.67 17.15
C VAL A 168 -19.24 -10.34 18.50
N ASP A 169 -18.31 -11.15 19.02
CA ASP A 169 -18.47 -11.77 20.35
C ASP A 169 -18.14 -10.77 21.47
N ASP A 170 -19.04 -10.61 22.43
CA ASP A 170 -18.88 -9.62 23.51
C ASP A 170 -17.64 -9.86 24.38
N ALA A 171 -17.28 -11.12 24.65
CA ALA A 171 -16.14 -11.45 25.50
C ALA A 171 -14.82 -11.30 24.73
N ALA A 172 -14.76 -11.78 23.50
CA ALA A 172 -13.59 -11.62 22.64
C ALA A 172 -13.36 -10.15 22.27
N ARG A 173 -14.43 -9.38 22.02
CA ARG A 173 -14.34 -7.93 21.82
C ARG A 173 -13.83 -7.22 23.06
N ALA A 174 -14.32 -7.60 24.24
CA ALA A 174 -13.81 -7.05 25.49
C ALA A 174 -12.31 -7.34 25.71
N ASP A 175 -11.78 -8.46 25.22
CA ASP A 175 -10.35 -8.77 25.23
C ASP A 175 -9.59 -7.96 24.17
N LEU A 176 -10.12 -7.89 22.95
CA LEU A 176 -9.56 -7.12 21.83
C LEU A 176 -9.45 -5.62 22.14
N VAL A 177 -10.45 -5.06 22.84
CA VAL A 177 -10.50 -3.65 23.24
C VAL A 177 -10.03 -3.42 24.67
N GLY A 178 -9.75 -4.49 25.42
CA GLY A 178 -9.40 -4.44 26.84
C GLY A 178 -7.97 -3.94 27.09
N ARG A 179 -7.62 -3.87 28.38
CA ARG A 179 -6.36 -3.28 28.88
C ARG A 179 -5.13 -3.78 28.13
N GLY A 180 -4.43 -2.86 27.47
CA GLY A 180 -3.21 -3.12 26.70
C GLY A 180 -3.40 -3.17 25.18
N SER A 181 -4.63 -3.09 24.67
CA SER A 181 -4.89 -2.90 23.24
C SER A 181 -4.73 -1.43 22.82
N SER A 182 -4.43 -1.18 21.54
CA SER A 182 -4.42 0.18 20.97
C SER A 182 -5.81 0.84 20.99
N LEU A 183 -6.88 0.04 21.16
CA LEU A 183 -8.27 0.49 21.20
C LEU A 183 -8.76 0.84 22.62
N ASP A 184 -8.13 0.31 23.68
CA ASP A 184 -8.47 0.61 25.08
C ASP A 184 -8.38 2.12 25.39
N GLY A 185 -7.36 2.79 24.84
CA GLY A 185 -7.17 4.23 24.98
C GLY A 185 -8.20 5.09 24.23
N LEU A 186 -8.83 4.54 23.19
CA LEU A 186 -9.84 5.25 22.37
C LEU A 186 -11.23 5.21 23.01
N PHE A 187 -11.56 4.13 23.74
CA PHE A 187 -12.90 3.89 24.28
C PHE A 187 -13.00 3.99 25.81
N GLY A 188 -11.88 4.19 26.51
CA GLY A 188 -11.69 4.05 27.96
C GLY A 188 -12.47 4.95 28.92
N VAL A 189 -13.57 5.60 28.50
CA VAL A 189 -14.41 6.44 29.38
C VAL A 189 -15.93 6.13 29.27
N PHE A 190 -16.40 5.43 28.24
CA PHE A 190 -17.85 5.33 27.92
C PHE A 190 -18.45 3.91 27.93
N GLY A 191 -17.75 2.92 28.50
CA GLY A 191 -18.14 1.52 28.44
C GLY A 191 -17.49 0.79 27.26
N ALA A 192 -17.63 -0.54 27.20
CA ALA A 192 -17.06 -1.32 26.10
C ALA A 192 -17.73 -0.90 24.78
N PRO A 193 -16.96 -0.61 23.71
CA PRO A 193 -17.52 -0.22 22.43
C PRO A 193 -18.39 -1.32 21.84
N SER A 194 -19.40 -0.93 21.05
CA SER A 194 -20.18 -1.88 20.26
C SER A 194 -19.30 -2.54 19.19
N ALA A 195 -19.71 -3.71 18.69
CA ALA A 195 -19.08 -4.34 17.54
C ALA A 195 -18.99 -3.38 16.34
N GLU A 196 -20.07 -2.64 16.10
CA GLU A 196 -20.13 -1.62 15.04
C GLU A 196 -19.09 -0.51 15.24
N GLN A 197 -18.89 0.01 16.46
CA GLN A 197 -17.90 1.04 16.73
C GLN A 197 -16.46 0.54 16.52
N VAL A 198 -16.18 -0.70 16.94
CA VAL A 198 -14.86 -1.32 16.71
C VAL A 198 -14.62 -1.57 15.23
N ALA A 199 -15.59 -2.15 14.54
CA ALA A 199 -15.53 -2.40 13.10
C ALA A 199 -15.31 -1.10 12.33
N GLN A 200 -16.12 -0.07 12.58
CA GLN A 200 -15.98 1.24 11.92
C GLN A 200 -14.60 1.87 12.11
N GLN A 201 -13.99 1.71 13.29
CA GLN A 201 -12.64 2.23 13.54
C GLN A 201 -11.58 1.43 12.77
N MET A 202 -11.66 0.11 12.81
CA MET A 202 -10.69 -0.77 12.15
C MET A 202 -10.81 -0.70 10.62
N GLU A 203 -12.02 -0.51 10.09
CA GLU A 203 -12.28 -0.43 8.65
C GLU A 203 -11.65 0.80 8.01
N ARG A 204 -11.36 1.88 8.74
CA ARG A 204 -10.89 3.16 8.16
C ARG A 204 -9.65 3.02 7.29
N GLY A 205 -8.73 2.15 7.67
CA GLY A 205 -7.39 2.06 7.07
C GLY A 205 -7.13 0.80 6.23
N VAL A 206 -8.15 -0.02 5.97
CA VAL A 206 -7.95 -1.32 5.30
C VAL A 206 -8.41 -1.32 3.86
N THR A 207 -8.00 -2.36 3.13
CA THR A 207 -8.52 -2.71 1.82
C THR A 207 -8.69 -4.23 1.74
N LEU A 208 -9.60 -4.74 0.92
CA LEU A 208 -9.63 -6.15 0.54
C LEU A 208 -10.37 -6.30 -0.79
N SER A 209 -9.83 -7.14 -1.67
CA SER A 209 -10.42 -7.38 -2.99
C SER A 209 -10.48 -8.86 -3.31
N ALA A 210 -11.57 -9.26 -3.97
CA ALA A 210 -11.76 -10.56 -4.58
C ALA A 210 -11.67 -10.42 -6.09
N VAL A 211 -10.86 -11.25 -6.74
CA VAL A 211 -10.50 -11.10 -8.16
C VAL A 211 -10.74 -12.40 -8.93
N ASP A 212 -11.35 -12.31 -10.11
CA ASP A 212 -11.38 -13.36 -11.12
C ASP A 212 -10.05 -13.39 -11.87
N LEU A 213 -9.25 -14.41 -11.57
CA LEU A 213 -7.92 -14.56 -12.13
C LEU A 213 -7.93 -14.91 -13.62
N SER A 214 -9.07 -15.33 -14.18
CA SER A 214 -9.20 -15.53 -15.63
C SER A 214 -9.23 -14.21 -16.42
N ALA A 215 -9.54 -13.09 -15.76
CA ALA A 215 -9.55 -11.76 -16.36
C ALA A 215 -8.19 -11.04 -16.27
N ILE A 216 -7.27 -11.51 -15.42
CA ILE A 216 -5.95 -10.88 -15.22
C ILE A 216 -5.11 -10.76 -16.50
N PRO A 217 -5.05 -11.75 -17.41
CA PRO A 217 -4.34 -11.59 -18.68
C PRO A 217 -4.84 -10.40 -19.51
N GLU A 218 -6.12 -10.04 -19.40
CA GLU A 218 -6.66 -8.84 -20.05
C GLU A 218 -6.23 -7.55 -19.35
N VAL A 219 -6.13 -7.55 -18.02
CA VAL A 219 -5.57 -6.43 -17.24
C VAL A 219 -4.10 -6.21 -17.60
N VAL A 220 -3.30 -7.28 -17.69
CA VAL A 220 -1.90 -7.19 -18.13
C VAL A 220 -1.81 -6.65 -19.56
N ALA A 221 -2.67 -7.12 -20.47
CA ALA A 221 -2.70 -6.61 -21.85
C ALA A 221 -3.09 -5.11 -21.93
N SER A 222 -4.03 -4.65 -21.10
CA SER A 222 -4.40 -3.24 -21.04
C SER A 222 -3.28 -2.38 -20.44
N VAL A 223 -2.57 -2.87 -19.43
CA VAL A 223 -1.35 -2.24 -18.88
C VAL A 223 -0.22 -2.18 -19.91
N ASN A 224 -0.06 -3.20 -20.77
CA ASN A 224 0.91 -3.17 -21.87
C ASN A 224 0.59 -2.07 -22.89
N ASN A 225 -0.70 -1.89 -23.22
CA ASN A 225 -1.14 -0.80 -24.08
C ASN A 225 -0.92 0.56 -23.41
N LEU A 226 -1.17 0.66 -22.09
CA LEU A 226 -0.90 1.86 -21.32
C LEU A 226 0.59 2.20 -21.32
N ALA A 227 1.47 1.23 -21.02
CA ALA A 227 2.93 1.37 -21.04
C ALA A 227 3.43 1.95 -22.38
N VAL A 228 2.92 1.42 -23.51
CA VAL A 228 3.22 1.96 -24.83
C VAL A 228 2.70 3.38 -25.00
N ALA A 229 1.45 3.66 -24.64
CA ALA A 229 0.86 5.00 -24.79
C ALA A 229 1.61 6.06 -23.96
N ILE A 230 1.89 5.77 -22.68
CA ILE A 230 2.59 6.70 -21.79
C ILE A 230 4.07 6.86 -22.13
N SER A 231 4.69 5.92 -22.87
CA SER A 231 6.04 6.11 -23.41
C SER A 231 6.11 7.22 -24.47
N GLY A 232 4.98 7.49 -25.13
CA GLY A 232 4.82 8.60 -26.08
C GLY A 232 4.47 9.94 -25.42
N GLU A 233 4.18 9.95 -24.12
CA GLU A 233 3.80 11.14 -23.35
C GLU A 233 5.04 11.84 -22.74
N ASN A 234 4.87 13.09 -22.35
CA ASN A 234 5.82 13.78 -21.50
C ASN A 234 5.97 13.07 -20.15
N GLN A 235 7.15 12.54 -19.86
CA GLN A 235 7.41 11.79 -18.63
C GLN A 235 7.27 12.62 -17.35
N LYS A 236 7.26 13.96 -17.45
CA LYS A 236 6.89 14.85 -16.33
C LYS A 236 5.41 14.68 -15.95
N THR A 237 4.51 14.58 -16.93
CA THR A 237 3.08 14.34 -16.71
C THR A 237 2.85 12.98 -16.06
N VAL A 238 3.56 11.94 -16.53
CA VAL A 238 3.48 10.60 -15.93
C VAL A 238 4.01 10.59 -14.50
N ALA A 239 5.12 11.29 -14.23
CA ALA A 239 5.67 11.42 -12.89
C ALA A 239 4.74 12.24 -11.96
N GLN A 240 4.01 13.23 -12.49
CA GLN A 240 3.01 13.97 -11.73
C GLN A 240 1.83 13.07 -11.35
N ALA A 241 1.26 12.31 -12.30
CA ALA A 241 0.21 11.33 -12.01
C ALA A 241 0.69 10.30 -10.96
N ARG A 242 1.93 9.79 -11.08
CA ARG A 242 2.55 8.92 -10.06
C ARG A 242 2.62 9.58 -8.68
N SER A 243 2.86 10.89 -8.61
CA SER A 243 3.06 11.60 -7.34
C SER A 243 1.77 11.77 -6.54
N TYR A 244 0.63 11.72 -7.23
CA TYR A 244 -0.70 11.93 -6.65
C TYR A 244 -1.56 10.66 -6.60
N ALA A 245 -1.09 9.56 -7.18
CA ALA A 245 -1.81 8.29 -7.12
C ALA A 245 -1.93 7.81 -5.67
N GLN A 246 -3.10 7.26 -5.33
CA GLN A 246 -3.34 6.61 -4.05
C GLN A 246 -2.23 5.58 -3.82
N SER A 247 -1.49 5.75 -2.72
CA SER A 247 -0.36 4.91 -2.39
C SER A 247 -0.59 4.12 -1.11
N TYR A 248 0.08 2.98 -1.01
CA TYR A 248 0.02 2.09 0.14
C TYR A 248 1.32 2.09 0.92
N THR A 249 1.32 1.41 2.07
CA THR A 249 2.49 1.35 2.97
C THR A 249 3.79 1.04 2.23
N ASN A 250 4.83 1.82 2.51
CA ASN A 250 6.13 1.65 1.89
C ASN A 250 7.01 0.69 2.70
N ILE A 251 7.44 -0.41 2.08
CA ILE A 251 8.32 -1.39 2.71
C ILE A 251 9.82 -1.07 2.52
N PHE A 252 10.16 -0.07 1.69
CA PHE A 252 11.55 0.27 1.36
C PHE A 252 12.11 1.44 2.19
N GLY A 253 11.42 1.79 3.28
CA GLY A 253 11.88 2.73 4.32
C GLY A 253 11.19 4.10 4.31
N ASP A 254 11.19 4.76 5.46
CA ASP A 254 10.38 5.98 5.70
C ASP A 254 10.91 7.25 5.01
N SER A 255 12.12 7.19 4.44
CA SER A 255 12.79 8.33 3.81
C SER A 255 12.56 8.45 2.30
N VAL A 256 11.76 7.55 1.73
CA VAL A 256 11.42 7.55 0.31
C VAL A 256 9.91 7.46 0.12
N PRO A 257 9.35 8.17 -0.87
CA PRO A 257 7.93 8.05 -1.20
C PRO A 257 7.52 6.60 -1.48
N ALA A 258 6.28 6.27 -1.11
CA ALA A 258 5.66 5.01 -1.44
C ALA A 258 5.72 4.69 -2.94
N SER A 259 5.74 3.39 -3.22
CA SER A 259 5.98 2.83 -4.54
C SER A 259 4.93 1.80 -4.96
N TYR A 260 4.01 1.46 -4.06
CA TYR A 260 2.81 0.67 -4.37
C TYR A 260 1.68 1.64 -4.58
N LEU A 261 1.23 1.73 -5.82
CA LEU A 261 0.21 2.67 -6.25
C LEU A 261 -1.01 1.92 -6.69
N ASP A 262 -2.18 2.46 -6.40
CA ASP A 262 -3.42 1.98 -6.96
C ASP A 262 -3.42 2.17 -8.49
N LEU A 263 -3.66 1.08 -9.23
CA LEU A 263 -3.49 1.05 -10.69
C LEU A 263 -4.57 1.87 -11.41
N GLY A 264 -5.83 1.75 -10.99
CA GLY A 264 -6.92 2.50 -11.63
C GLY A 264 -6.92 3.99 -11.25
N ASN A 265 -6.61 4.36 -10.01
CA ASN A 265 -6.47 5.76 -9.63
C ASN A 265 -5.30 6.42 -10.37
N PHE A 266 -4.18 5.71 -10.56
CA PHE A 266 -3.11 6.15 -11.44
C PHE A 266 -3.59 6.34 -12.89
N ALA A 267 -4.43 5.45 -13.42
CA ALA A 267 -5.01 5.58 -14.75
C ALA A 267 -5.96 6.80 -14.88
N GLU A 268 -6.79 7.08 -13.87
CA GLU A 268 -7.62 8.29 -13.84
C GLU A 268 -6.79 9.57 -13.76
N LEU A 269 -5.73 9.59 -12.96
CA LEU A 269 -4.79 10.71 -12.92
C LEU A 269 -4.10 10.93 -14.26
N LEU A 270 -3.72 9.88 -14.96
CA LEU A 270 -3.18 10.01 -16.32
C LEU A 270 -4.19 10.64 -17.28
N LYS A 271 -5.48 10.27 -17.19
CA LYS A 271 -6.55 10.90 -18.01
C LYS A 271 -6.72 12.37 -17.71
N GLN A 272 -6.62 12.75 -16.44
CA GLN A 272 -6.75 14.13 -15.99
C GLN A 272 -5.57 15.01 -16.42
N GLU A 273 -4.35 14.49 -16.29
CA GLU A 273 -3.12 15.28 -16.51
C GLU A 273 -2.62 15.24 -17.96
N SER A 274 -2.90 14.16 -18.71
CA SER A 274 -2.56 14.03 -20.12
C SER A 274 -3.56 14.74 -21.03
N ARG A 275 -3.08 15.27 -22.15
CA ARG A 275 -3.92 15.77 -23.25
C ARG A 275 -3.99 14.79 -24.43
N SER A 276 -3.35 13.62 -24.32
CA SER A 276 -3.31 12.61 -25.37
C SER A 276 -4.55 11.73 -25.30
N SER A 277 -5.29 11.67 -26.41
CA SER A 277 -6.41 10.75 -26.57
C SER A 277 -5.98 9.28 -26.51
N GLU A 278 -4.75 8.98 -26.92
CA GLU A 278 -4.18 7.63 -26.85
C GLU A 278 -3.94 7.21 -25.40
N VAL A 279 -3.37 8.10 -24.57
CA VAL A 279 -3.20 7.87 -23.14
C VAL A 279 -4.57 7.71 -22.46
N SER A 280 -5.53 8.60 -22.75
CA SER A 280 -6.87 8.49 -22.17
C SER A 280 -7.57 7.17 -22.54
N ALA A 281 -7.50 6.75 -23.81
CA ALA A 281 -8.11 5.50 -24.25
C ALA A 281 -7.43 4.25 -23.65
N ALA A 282 -6.11 4.29 -23.46
CA ALA A 282 -5.37 3.21 -22.81
C ALA A 282 -5.72 3.13 -21.31
N ALA A 283 -5.82 4.27 -20.63
CA ALA A 283 -6.25 4.34 -19.23
C ALA A 283 -7.70 3.84 -19.06
N ASP A 284 -8.62 4.23 -19.93
CA ASP A 284 -10.00 3.68 -19.94
C ASP A 284 -10.00 2.16 -20.13
N SER A 285 -9.09 1.63 -20.95
CA SER A 285 -8.96 0.19 -21.14
C SER A 285 -8.50 -0.52 -19.87
N VAL A 286 -7.57 0.09 -19.12
CA VAL A 286 -7.13 -0.42 -17.80
C VAL A 286 -8.31 -0.43 -16.82
N LEU A 287 -8.99 0.69 -16.64
CA LEU A 287 -10.15 0.81 -15.75
C LEU A 287 -11.24 -0.21 -16.06
N ASN A 288 -11.59 -0.36 -17.35
CA ASN A 288 -12.59 -1.34 -17.79
C ASN A 288 -12.13 -2.80 -17.58
N SER A 289 -10.84 -3.08 -17.69
CA SER A 289 -10.31 -4.43 -17.41
C SER A 289 -10.30 -4.74 -15.90
N ILE A 290 -9.91 -3.79 -15.05
CA ILE A 290 -9.96 -3.91 -13.58
C ILE A 290 -11.41 -4.18 -13.15
N SER A 291 -12.36 -3.35 -13.61
CA SER A 291 -13.78 -3.50 -13.25
C SER A 291 -14.37 -4.88 -13.62
N ARG A 292 -13.83 -5.55 -14.65
CA ARG A 292 -14.25 -6.90 -15.02
C ARG A 292 -13.57 -8.00 -14.22
N ALA A 293 -12.36 -7.74 -13.73
CA ALA A 293 -11.61 -8.68 -12.89
C ALA A 293 -12.11 -8.67 -11.43
N ILE A 294 -12.50 -7.52 -10.90
CA ILE A 294 -12.97 -7.39 -9.51
C ILE A 294 -14.36 -8.01 -9.32
N ILE A 295 -14.45 -8.96 -8.39
CA ILE A 295 -15.69 -9.63 -7.95
C ILE A 295 -16.34 -8.88 -6.79
N ALA A 296 -15.50 -8.43 -5.85
CA ALA A 296 -15.86 -7.62 -4.70
C ALA A 296 -14.64 -6.81 -4.27
N GLU A 297 -14.86 -5.61 -3.75
CA GLU A 297 -13.82 -4.72 -3.26
C GLU A 297 -14.37 -3.96 -2.06
N LYS A 298 -13.50 -3.74 -1.07
CA LYS A 298 -13.80 -2.99 0.14
C LYS A 298 -12.58 -2.18 0.52
N HIS A 299 -12.79 -0.89 0.81
CA HIS A 299 -11.75 -0.04 1.38
C HIS A 299 -12.32 0.91 2.43
N GLY A 300 -11.44 1.34 3.33
CA GLY A 300 -11.72 2.34 4.33
C GLY A 300 -11.64 3.78 3.83
N SER A 301 -12.20 4.71 4.60
CA SER A 301 -12.17 6.15 4.27
C SER A 301 -10.75 6.74 4.17
N LYS A 302 -9.77 6.20 4.92
CA LYS A 302 -8.35 6.59 4.84
C LYS A 302 -7.60 5.94 3.65
N LYS A 303 -8.31 5.17 2.81
CA LYS A 303 -7.80 4.52 1.59
C LYS A 303 -8.72 4.78 0.40
N SER A 304 -9.36 5.96 0.38
CA SER A 304 -10.13 6.45 -0.77
C SER A 304 -9.28 6.39 -2.05
N GLY A 305 -9.92 6.12 -3.18
CA GLY A 305 -9.23 5.92 -4.46
C GLY A 305 -8.71 4.50 -4.69
N SER A 306 -8.93 3.56 -3.76
CA SER A 306 -8.61 2.14 -3.97
C SER A 306 -9.61 1.47 -4.92
N ASN A 307 -9.15 0.62 -5.84
CA ASN A 307 -10.00 -0.19 -6.72
C ASN A 307 -9.66 -1.69 -6.73
N GLY A 308 -8.83 -2.14 -5.80
CA GLY A 308 -8.54 -3.55 -5.58
C GLY A 308 -7.28 -4.07 -6.27
N ILE A 309 -6.61 -3.30 -7.13
CA ILE A 309 -5.34 -3.73 -7.76
C ILE A 309 -4.29 -2.63 -7.68
N SER A 310 -3.18 -2.90 -6.98
CA SER A 310 -1.99 -2.05 -6.98
C SER A 310 -0.95 -2.51 -8.01
N ILE A 311 0.01 -1.63 -8.30
CA ILE A 311 1.17 -1.91 -9.15
C ILE A 311 2.43 -1.29 -8.54
N TYR A 312 3.59 -1.92 -8.74
CA TYR A 312 4.86 -1.34 -8.33
C TYR A 312 5.32 -0.24 -9.29
N PHE A 313 5.32 1.00 -8.84
CA PHE A 313 5.93 2.13 -9.53
C PHE A 313 6.92 2.83 -8.59
N PRO A 314 8.20 2.41 -8.57
CA PRO A 314 9.23 3.01 -7.72
C PRO A 314 9.42 4.49 -8.03
N ASN A 315 10.19 5.21 -7.23
CA ASN A 315 10.75 6.49 -7.65
C ASN A 315 12.19 6.27 -8.18
N SER A 316 12.83 7.30 -8.71
CA SER A 316 14.18 7.17 -9.28
C SER A 316 15.25 6.66 -8.28
N GLN A 317 15.11 6.96 -6.98
CA GLN A 317 16.03 6.48 -5.95
C GLN A 317 15.85 4.98 -5.72
N LEU A 318 14.60 4.51 -5.59
CA LEU A 318 14.29 3.09 -5.45
C LEU A 318 14.68 2.29 -6.70
N TYR A 319 14.37 2.81 -7.89
CA TYR A 319 14.72 2.15 -9.14
C TYR A 319 16.24 2.00 -9.33
N ALA A 320 17.02 2.96 -8.83
CA ALA A 320 18.49 2.88 -8.86
C ALA A 320 19.08 1.90 -7.82
N ALA A 321 18.33 1.55 -6.78
CA ALA A 321 18.81 0.66 -5.73
C ALA A 321 18.71 -0.81 -6.19
N PRO A 322 19.77 -1.63 -6.10
CA PRO A 322 19.73 -3.04 -6.51
C PRO A 322 18.58 -3.85 -5.89
N ALA A 323 18.26 -3.59 -4.61
CA ALA A 323 17.24 -4.32 -3.86
C ALA A 323 15.81 -3.95 -4.26
N ALA A 324 15.55 -2.71 -4.68
CA ALA A 324 14.20 -2.25 -5.03
C ALA A 324 14.02 -2.08 -6.55
N GLY A 325 15.10 -1.97 -7.30
CA GLY A 325 15.11 -1.72 -8.74
C GLY A 325 15.01 -2.99 -9.58
N ALA A 326 15.27 -2.81 -10.88
CA ALA A 326 15.07 -3.83 -11.90
C ALA A 326 15.77 -5.17 -11.62
N GLN A 327 16.93 -5.16 -10.96
CA GLN A 327 17.71 -6.38 -10.66
C GLN A 327 16.96 -7.37 -9.76
N SER A 328 16.27 -6.86 -8.73
CA SER A 328 15.47 -7.71 -7.85
C SER A 328 14.05 -7.87 -8.39
N TYR A 329 13.45 -6.78 -8.90
CA TYR A 329 12.08 -6.78 -9.41
C TYR A 329 11.87 -7.81 -10.52
N THR A 330 12.68 -7.78 -11.57
CA THR A 330 12.51 -8.70 -12.72
C THR A 330 12.86 -10.15 -12.39
N ALA A 331 13.70 -10.38 -11.37
CA ALA A 331 14.05 -11.73 -10.93
C ALA A 331 12.94 -12.37 -10.06
N ILE A 332 12.33 -11.59 -9.16
CA ILE A 332 11.32 -12.09 -8.24
C ILE A 332 9.92 -12.05 -8.88
N ALA A 333 9.53 -10.95 -9.51
CA ALA A 333 8.28 -10.84 -10.26
C ALA A 333 8.44 -11.31 -11.71
N ASN A 334 9.22 -12.38 -11.94
CA ASN A 334 9.69 -12.78 -13.25
C ASN A 334 8.57 -13.09 -14.25
N ARG A 335 7.48 -13.74 -13.81
CA ARG A 335 6.33 -14.00 -14.69
C ARG A 335 5.74 -12.69 -15.20
N PHE A 336 5.40 -11.78 -14.30
CA PHE A 336 4.82 -10.49 -14.68
C PHE A 336 5.77 -9.66 -15.55
N ALA A 337 7.08 -9.66 -15.26
CA ALA A 337 8.07 -8.99 -16.11
C ALA A 337 8.21 -9.64 -17.49
N THR A 338 7.86 -10.92 -17.65
CA THR A 338 7.85 -11.62 -18.94
C THR A 338 6.54 -11.39 -19.72
N ASP A 339 5.42 -11.34 -19.02
CA ASP A 339 4.08 -11.25 -19.60
C ASP A 339 3.63 -9.79 -19.85
N SER A 340 4.26 -8.83 -19.17
CA SER A 340 4.00 -7.40 -19.28
C SER A 340 5.12 -6.61 -19.99
N LEU A 341 4.85 -5.33 -20.28
CA LEU A 341 5.81 -4.32 -20.73
C LEU A 341 6.11 -3.30 -19.61
N TRP A 342 5.79 -3.64 -18.35
CA TRP A 342 5.89 -2.67 -17.26
C TRP A 342 7.34 -2.41 -16.87
N ASP A 343 8.18 -3.44 -16.80
CA ASP A 343 9.62 -3.31 -16.56
C ASP A 343 10.32 -2.55 -17.70
N ASP A 344 9.93 -2.81 -18.95
CA ASP A 344 10.33 -2.05 -20.14
C ASP A 344 9.98 -0.56 -19.99
N PHE A 345 8.75 -0.26 -19.58
CA PHE A 345 8.32 1.11 -19.32
C PHE A 345 9.10 1.75 -18.18
N LEU A 346 9.33 1.05 -17.06
CA LEU A 346 10.15 1.57 -15.96
C LEU A 346 11.58 1.88 -16.44
N ALA A 347 12.19 0.98 -17.22
CA ALA A 347 13.50 1.21 -17.82
C ALA A 347 13.50 2.43 -18.75
N PHE A 348 12.48 2.57 -19.60
CA PHE A 348 12.32 3.76 -20.43
C PHE A 348 12.17 5.04 -19.60
N HIS A 349 11.27 5.04 -18.62
CA HIS A 349 10.94 6.18 -17.79
C HIS A 349 12.20 6.72 -17.09
N TYR A 350 13.02 5.83 -16.53
CA TYR A 350 14.20 6.24 -15.76
C TYR A 350 15.49 6.43 -16.56
N THR A 351 15.67 5.68 -17.65
CA THR A 351 16.96 5.65 -18.37
C THR A 351 16.86 6.14 -19.82
N GLY A 352 15.65 6.31 -20.35
CA GLY A 352 15.40 6.62 -21.77
C GLY A 352 15.63 5.43 -22.71
N ARG A 353 15.87 4.21 -22.19
CA ARG A 353 15.96 2.98 -23.00
C ARG A 353 14.64 2.75 -23.71
N LYS A 354 14.63 2.90 -25.04
CA LYS A 354 13.44 2.64 -25.85
C LYS A 354 13.09 1.14 -25.85
N PHE A 355 11.80 0.86 -25.86
CA PHE A 355 11.25 -0.49 -26.02
C PHE A 355 10.22 -0.50 -27.17
N SER A 356 9.74 -1.70 -27.52
CA SER A 356 8.71 -1.88 -28.54
C SER A 356 7.49 -2.56 -27.93
N ALA A 357 6.31 -2.38 -28.52
CA ALA A 357 5.08 -3.06 -28.10
C ALA A 357 5.15 -4.61 -28.20
N THR A 358 6.21 -5.15 -28.79
CA THR A 358 6.47 -6.59 -28.93
C THR A 358 7.74 -7.02 -28.19
N ALA A 359 8.24 -6.22 -27.24
CA ALA A 359 9.36 -6.61 -26.41
C ALA A 359 9.03 -7.90 -25.63
N ARG A 360 10.06 -8.72 -25.41
CA ARG A 360 9.95 -10.05 -24.76
C ARG A 360 11.11 -10.32 -23.81
N ASP A 361 12.10 -9.43 -23.79
CA ASP A 361 13.31 -9.60 -22.99
C ASP A 361 13.20 -8.74 -21.75
N LEU A 362 13.57 -9.28 -20.59
CA LEU A 362 13.57 -8.55 -19.33
C LEU A 362 14.40 -7.26 -19.43
N ALA A 363 13.82 -6.15 -18.96
CA ALA A 363 14.41 -4.83 -19.03
C ALA A 363 15.24 -4.51 -17.78
N VAL A 364 16.40 -5.15 -17.67
CA VAL A 364 17.40 -4.82 -16.63
C VAL A 364 18.45 -3.86 -17.21
N PRO A 365 18.55 -2.60 -16.75
CA PRO A 365 19.62 -1.70 -17.17
C PRO A 365 21.00 -2.21 -16.72
N GLU A 366 22.03 -1.91 -17.52
CA GLU A 366 23.42 -2.25 -17.15
C GLU A 366 23.81 -1.59 -15.83
N THR A 367 24.62 -2.26 -15.02
CA THR A 367 25.11 -1.70 -13.76
C THR A 367 25.85 -0.39 -13.99
N GLY A 368 25.44 0.67 -13.29
CA GLY A 368 25.98 2.02 -13.46
C GLY A 368 25.29 2.86 -14.54
N SER A 369 24.21 2.35 -15.16
CA SER A 369 23.34 3.15 -16.01
C SER A 369 22.84 4.39 -15.26
N ALA A 370 22.85 5.55 -15.93
CA ALA A 370 22.35 6.77 -15.35
C ALA A 370 20.82 6.69 -15.19
N VAL A 371 20.37 6.70 -13.94
CA VAL A 371 18.96 6.82 -13.58
C VAL A 371 18.61 8.29 -13.41
N THR A 372 17.59 8.74 -14.12
CA THR A 372 17.07 10.10 -14.05
C THR A 372 15.84 10.17 -13.16
N ALA A 373 15.46 11.37 -12.72
CA ALA A 373 14.21 11.64 -12.03
C ALA A 373 13.26 12.37 -12.99
N PRO A 374 12.33 11.67 -13.69
CA PRO A 374 11.59 12.27 -14.80
C PRO A 374 10.66 13.41 -14.39
N GLY A 375 10.17 13.39 -13.14
CA GLY A 375 9.39 14.46 -12.54
C GLY A 375 10.21 15.65 -12.07
N ALA A 376 11.56 15.61 -12.09
CA ALA A 376 12.39 16.66 -11.51
C ALA A 376 12.15 18.02 -12.17
N GLY A 377 11.66 18.96 -11.36
CA GLY A 377 11.47 20.37 -11.70
C GLY A 377 12.64 21.23 -11.24
N LYS A 378 12.85 22.36 -11.93
CA LYS A 378 13.71 23.45 -11.41
C LYS A 378 12.82 24.40 -10.64
N ILE A 379 12.92 24.38 -9.31
CA ILE A 379 12.10 25.19 -8.42
C ILE A 379 12.99 26.26 -7.77
N GLN A 380 12.51 27.50 -7.77
CA GLN A 380 13.11 28.62 -7.05
C GLN A 380 12.06 29.21 -6.11
N VAL A 381 12.49 29.52 -4.89
CA VAL A 381 11.68 30.19 -3.88
C VAL A 381 12.38 31.49 -3.52
N SER A 382 11.67 32.61 -3.59
CA SER A 382 12.22 33.91 -3.19
C SER A 382 12.53 33.92 -1.69
N PRO A 383 13.36 34.86 -1.19
CA PRO A 383 13.44 35.11 0.24
C PRO A 383 12.05 35.31 0.85
N LEU A 384 11.85 34.77 2.05
CA LEU A 384 10.59 34.90 2.78
C LEU A 384 10.32 36.37 3.09
N ARG A 385 9.11 36.82 2.81
CA ARG A 385 8.60 38.13 3.22
C ARG A 385 7.65 37.91 4.39
N VAL A 386 7.80 38.69 5.44
CA VAL A 386 6.99 38.60 6.66
C VAL A 386 6.31 39.93 6.93
N SER A 387 5.05 39.90 7.37
CA SER A 387 4.31 41.12 7.73
C SER A 387 4.84 41.78 9.01
N ASP A 388 5.39 40.99 9.93
CA ASP A 388 6.03 41.42 11.17
C ASP A 388 7.13 40.40 11.52
N THR A 389 8.14 40.81 12.27
CA THR A 389 9.19 39.91 12.79
C THR A 389 8.82 39.30 14.14
N THR A 390 7.63 39.66 14.69
CA THR A 390 7.11 39.12 15.95
C THR A 390 5.72 38.56 15.74
N ALA A 391 5.55 37.26 16.03
CA ALA A 391 4.25 36.62 16.13
C ALA A 391 3.95 36.28 17.59
N ALA A 392 2.67 36.27 17.98
CA ALA A 392 2.22 35.82 19.29
C ALA A 392 0.81 35.22 19.17
N PRO A 393 0.35 34.41 20.14
CA PRO A 393 -1.05 33.99 20.18
C PRO A 393 -2.00 35.20 20.12
N GLY A 394 -3.01 35.14 19.25
CA GLY A 394 -3.92 36.22 18.89
C GLY A 394 -3.32 37.33 18.01
N ARG A 395 -2.07 37.17 17.56
CA ARG A 395 -1.32 38.10 16.70
C ARG A 395 -0.51 37.33 15.64
N PRO A 396 -1.20 36.72 14.64
CA PRO A 396 -0.53 36.00 13.56
C PRO A 396 0.30 36.93 12.69
N ILE A 397 1.25 36.35 11.96
CA ILE A 397 2.00 37.03 10.89
C ILE A 397 1.69 36.37 9.55
N THR A 398 1.70 37.17 8.49
CA THR A 398 1.61 36.67 7.13
C THR A 398 3.02 36.39 6.62
N LEU A 399 3.27 35.14 6.27
CA LEU A 399 4.45 34.66 5.57
C LEU A 399 4.13 34.61 4.08
N SER A 400 5.00 35.14 3.23
CA SER A 400 4.85 34.97 1.78
C SER A 400 6.16 34.76 1.06
N ALA A 401 6.13 33.96 0.00
CA ALA A 401 7.26 33.78 -0.89
C ALA A 401 6.75 33.63 -2.33
N ASP A 402 7.52 34.14 -3.28
CA ASP A 402 7.27 33.82 -4.68
C ASP A 402 7.93 32.49 -5.01
N VAL A 403 7.16 31.57 -5.58
CA VAL A 403 7.64 30.30 -6.09
C VAL A 403 7.60 30.36 -7.61
N GLN A 404 8.69 29.93 -8.24
CA GLN A 404 8.78 29.80 -9.68
C GLN A 404 9.38 28.43 -10.01
N GLY A 405 8.68 27.64 -10.81
CA GLY A 405 9.18 26.35 -11.24
C GLY A 405 8.12 25.53 -11.93
N GLU A 406 8.57 24.42 -12.50
CA GLU A 406 7.72 23.39 -13.09
C GLU A 406 7.59 22.21 -12.12
N ASN A 407 6.51 21.44 -12.22
CA ASN A 407 6.29 20.22 -11.44
C ASN A 407 6.40 20.43 -9.93
N VAL A 408 5.86 21.53 -9.42
CA VAL A 408 5.70 21.71 -7.98
C VAL A 408 4.60 20.74 -7.54
N GLY A 409 4.98 19.71 -6.79
CA GLY A 409 4.04 18.73 -6.24
C GLY A 409 3.40 19.29 -4.97
N TYR A 410 4.11 19.20 -3.86
CA TYR A 410 3.68 19.71 -2.58
C TYR A 410 4.61 20.82 -2.09
N ILE A 411 4.06 21.82 -1.40
CA ILE A 411 4.83 22.79 -0.64
C ILE A 411 4.59 22.49 0.84
N LYS A 412 5.66 22.21 1.57
CA LYS A 412 5.60 21.94 3.01
C LYS A 412 6.06 23.16 3.80
N LEU A 413 5.30 23.52 4.82
CA LEU A 413 5.71 24.45 5.87
C LEU A 413 6.61 23.70 6.85
N PHE A 414 7.67 24.38 7.30
CA PHE A 414 8.46 23.99 8.45
C PHE A 414 8.73 25.25 9.27
N VAL A 415 8.31 25.24 10.53
CA VAL A 415 8.62 26.28 11.50
C VAL A 415 9.35 25.66 12.68
N GLY A 416 10.46 26.28 13.06
CA GLY A 416 11.23 25.83 14.20
C GLY A 416 11.96 26.96 14.91
N PHE A 417 12.21 26.74 16.19
CA PHE A 417 13.03 27.61 17.02
C PHE A 417 14.46 27.10 17.02
N TYR A 418 15.41 27.90 16.53
CA TYR A 418 16.83 27.57 16.58
C TYR A 418 17.42 27.96 17.94
N ASP A 419 17.75 26.96 18.75
CA ASP A 419 18.49 27.14 19.98
C ASP A 419 20.00 27.11 19.70
N GLN A 420 20.62 28.28 19.78
CA GLN A 420 22.05 28.46 19.57
C GLN A 420 22.90 27.74 20.64
N ALA A 421 22.39 27.60 21.87
CA ALA A 421 23.16 27.02 22.96
C ALA A 421 23.39 25.52 22.74
N SER A 422 22.36 24.82 22.24
CA SER A 422 22.42 23.39 21.92
C SER A 422 22.73 23.11 20.44
N ASN A 423 22.78 24.15 19.59
CA ASN A 423 22.89 24.03 18.14
C ASN A 423 21.83 23.09 17.57
N SER A 424 20.58 23.26 18.02
CA SER A 424 19.44 22.41 17.67
C SER A 424 18.25 23.25 17.22
N ILE A 425 17.32 22.63 16.48
CA ILE A 425 16.05 23.25 16.09
C ILE A 425 14.94 22.48 16.80
N PHE A 426 14.15 23.18 17.61
CA PHE A 426 12.86 22.69 18.07
C PHE A 426 11.84 22.87 16.95
N MET A 427 11.39 21.78 16.33
CA MET A 427 10.35 21.80 15.32
C MET A 427 9.02 22.09 16.00
N ALA A 428 8.41 23.22 15.65
CA ALA A 428 7.21 23.74 16.31
C ALA A 428 5.95 23.51 15.47
N ASP A 429 6.07 23.50 14.14
CA ASP A 429 4.94 23.37 13.22
C ASP A 429 5.40 22.86 11.84
N THR A 430 4.59 22.00 11.24
CA THR A 430 4.76 21.51 9.87
C THR A 430 3.40 21.27 9.25
N ASP A 431 3.25 21.62 7.98
CA ASP A 431 1.98 21.44 7.28
C ASP A 431 2.18 21.34 5.75
N PHE A 432 1.18 20.86 5.03
CA PHE A 432 1.05 21.16 3.61
C PHE A 432 0.48 22.56 3.45
N LEU A 433 1.11 23.39 2.61
CA LEU A 433 0.50 24.66 2.23
C LEU A 433 -0.57 24.40 1.17
N GLU A 434 -1.71 25.06 1.34
CA GLU A 434 -2.83 24.97 0.41
C GLU A 434 -2.53 25.74 -0.87
N SER A 435 -2.84 25.12 -2.01
CA SER A 435 -2.86 25.81 -3.29
C SER A 435 -4.14 26.61 -3.46
N ARG A 436 -4.16 27.52 -4.43
CA ARG A 436 -5.38 28.26 -4.79
C ARG A 436 -6.50 27.32 -5.23
N ASP A 437 -6.14 26.30 -5.99
CA ASP A 437 -7.03 25.32 -6.54
C ASP A 437 -6.59 23.94 -6.03
N THR A 438 -7.49 23.22 -5.37
CA THR A 438 -7.32 21.82 -4.96
C THR A 438 -8.07 20.94 -5.96
N ARG A 439 -7.43 19.88 -6.43
CA ARG A 439 -8.05 18.88 -7.31
C ARG A 439 -8.38 17.61 -6.52
N GLU A 440 -9.32 16.83 -7.06
CA GLU A 440 -9.79 15.59 -6.48
C GLU A 440 -9.99 14.54 -7.58
N ILE A 441 -9.54 13.31 -7.33
CA ILE A 441 -9.91 12.11 -8.10
C ILE A 441 -10.16 10.97 -7.11
N ASP A 442 -11.36 10.39 -7.16
CA ASP A 442 -11.79 9.26 -6.33
C ASP A 442 -11.56 9.47 -4.81
N GLY A 443 -11.76 10.70 -4.32
CA GLY A 443 -11.53 11.07 -2.92
C GLY A 443 -10.06 11.29 -2.55
N VAL A 444 -9.13 11.22 -3.51
CA VAL A 444 -7.73 11.61 -3.34
C VAL A 444 -7.56 13.07 -3.72
N TYR A 445 -7.14 13.90 -2.76
CA TYR A 445 -6.95 15.34 -2.94
C TYR A 445 -5.48 15.69 -3.18
N TYR A 446 -5.23 16.62 -4.09
CA TYR A 446 -3.88 17.09 -4.38
C TYR A 446 -3.89 18.55 -4.85
N PRO A 447 -2.79 19.29 -4.58
CA PRO A 447 -2.72 20.70 -4.93
C PRO A 447 -2.46 20.92 -6.44
N ASP A 448 -3.03 22.00 -6.97
CA ASP A 448 -2.70 22.56 -8.29
C ASP A 448 -2.01 23.92 -8.13
N TRP A 449 -0.70 23.92 -8.38
CA TRP A 449 0.13 25.13 -8.32
C TRP A 449 0.22 25.86 -9.67
N GLY A 450 -0.46 25.35 -10.71
CA GLY A 450 -0.28 25.80 -12.09
C GLY A 450 1.03 25.32 -12.73
N ASN A 451 1.17 25.59 -14.03
CA ASN A 451 2.28 25.08 -14.84
C ASN A 451 3.33 26.17 -15.14
N GLY A 452 4.46 26.15 -14.44
CA GLY A 452 5.65 26.93 -14.82
C GLY A 452 5.56 28.44 -14.54
N ASP A 453 4.40 28.93 -14.12
CA ASP A 453 4.18 30.32 -13.78
C ASP A 453 4.76 30.66 -12.40
N LYS A 454 5.16 31.92 -12.25
CA LYS A 454 5.51 32.47 -10.95
C LYS A 454 4.22 32.69 -10.16
N PHE A 455 4.07 32.05 -9.01
CA PHE A 455 2.96 32.28 -8.08
C PHE A 455 3.48 32.74 -6.72
N THR A 456 2.62 33.39 -5.94
CA THR A 456 2.94 33.80 -4.57
C THR A 456 2.20 32.87 -3.64
N VAL A 457 2.94 32.18 -2.77
CA VAL A 457 2.36 31.47 -1.63
C VAL A 457 2.24 32.47 -0.49
N GLU A 458 1.08 32.52 0.14
CA GLU A 458 0.80 33.32 1.32
C GLU A 458 0.20 32.42 2.40
N PHE A 459 0.74 32.50 3.61
CA PHE A 459 0.31 31.69 4.73
C PHE A 459 0.25 32.55 5.99
N ASN A 460 -0.90 32.55 6.66
CA ASN A 460 -1.06 33.23 7.94
C ASN A 460 -0.67 32.28 9.06
N TRP A 461 0.48 32.53 9.65
CA TRP A 461 1.02 31.72 10.72
C TRP A 461 0.76 32.35 12.08
N GLU A 462 0.18 31.56 12.98
CA GLU A 462 0.09 31.87 14.39
C GLU A 462 0.95 30.86 15.16
N PRO A 463 1.76 31.27 16.16
CA PRO A 463 2.62 30.37 16.92
C PRO A 463 1.81 29.55 17.94
N LEU A 464 0.85 28.75 17.44
CA LEU A 464 0.11 27.76 18.18
C LEU A 464 0.82 26.42 18.04
N MET A 465 0.89 25.66 19.12
CA MET A 465 1.41 24.30 19.10
C MET A 465 0.27 23.35 19.39
N PHE A 466 0.22 22.26 18.63
CA PHE A 466 -0.74 21.21 18.84
C PHE A 466 -0.37 20.38 20.08
N ALA A 467 -1.39 19.89 20.76
CA ALA A 467 -1.26 18.97 21.87
C ALA A 467 -2.23 17.81 21.68
N ILE A 468 -1.80 16.62 22.06
CA ILE A 468 -2.70 15.48 22.21
C ILE A 468 -3.31 15.58 23.61
N ASP A 469 -4.64 15.51 23.68
CA ASP A 469 -5.40 15.57 24.93
C ASP A 469 -6.26 14.31 25.09
N ASN A 470 -6.19 13.67 26.26
CA ASN A 470 -6.97 12.48 26.59
C ASN A 470 -8.14 12.75 27.55
N GLY A 471 -8.51 14.01 27.74
CA GLY A 471 -9.50 14.52 28.69
C GLY A 471 -8.96 14.78 30.10
N SER A 472 -7.77 14.29 30.44
CA SER A 472 -7.16 14.44 31.77
C SER A 472 -5.75 15.03 31.76
N GLN A 473 -5.02 14.82 30.66
CA GLN A 473 -3.66 15.28 30.44
C GLN A 473 -3.53 15.76 29.00
N SER A 474 -2.74 16.81 28.81
CA SER A 474 -2.37 17.31 27.49
C SER A 474 -0.85 17.27 27.35
N ALA A 475 -0.35 16.77 26.22
CA ALA A 475 1.06 16.77 25.89
C ALA A 475 1.27 17.45 24.54
N ILE A 476 2.18 18.43 24.48
CA ILE A 476 2.57 19.05 23.21
C ILE A 476 3.14 17.96 22.31
N ALA A 477 2.66 17.93 21.07
CA ALA A 477 3.01 16.92 20.09
C ALA A 477 3.26 17.58 18.74
N MET A 478 4.23 17.02 18.01
CA MET A 478 4.55 17.48 16.68
C MET A 478 3.70 16.71 15.67
N PHE A 479 2.71 17.39 15.11
CA PHE A 479 1.88 16.85 14.04
C PHE A 479 2.58 17.04 12.70
N SER A 480 2.84 15.93 12.00
CA SER A 480 3.46 15.92 10.68
C SER A 480 2.40 15.59 9.63
N PRO A 481 2.25 16.38 8.56
CA PRO A 481 1.25 16.09 7.54
C PRO A 481 1.66 14.84 6.75
N GLU A 482 0.76 13.86 6.69
CA GLU A 482 0.93 12.58 6.00
C GLU A 482 0.25 12.61 4.64
N THR A 483 -1.03 13.02 4.58
CA THR A 483 -1.79 13.14 3.33
C THR A 483 -2.33 14.55 3.13
N TYR A 484 -2.47 14.96 1.88
CA TYR A 484 -3.12 16.22 1.52
C TYR A 484 -4.64 16.01 1.52
N GLY A 485 -5.38 16.92 2.14
CA GLY A 485 -6.84 16.86 2.24
C GLY A 485 -7.55 17.90 1.37
N ALA A 486 -8.88 17.86 1.34
CA ALA A 486 -9.69 18.93 0.75
C ALA A 486 -9.43 20.31 1.39
N SER A 487 -9.06 20.27 2.67
CA SER A 487 -8.57 21.38 3.49
C SER A 487 -7.56 20.84 4.50
N ALA A 488 -6.84 21.72 5.22
CA ALA A 488 -6.00 21.32 6.33
C ALA A 488 -6.74 20.49 7.40
N GLU A 489 -8.03 20.73 7.64
CA GLU A 489 -8.82 19.97 8.63
C GLU A 489 -9.04 18.51 8.21
N ASN A 490 -9.07 18.24 6.90
CA ASN A 490 -9.30 16.90 6.34
C ASN A 490 -8.00 16.17 5.97
N ALA A 491 -6.84 16.79 6.18
CA ALA A 491 -5.55 16.14 6.00
C ALA A 491 -5.33 15.08 7.10
N VAL A 492 -4.58 14.02 6.77
CA VAL A 492 -4.12 13.08 7.78
C VAL A 492 -2.80 13.59 8.34
N TYR A 493 -2.71 13.70 9.66
CA TYR A 493 -1.48 14.03 10.36
C TYR A 493 -0.98 12.85 11.15
N THR A 494 0.33 12.74 11.31
CA THR A 494 0.97 11.73 12.13
C THR A 494 1.67 12.35 13.32
N VAL A 495 1.67 11.62 14.44
CA VAL A 495 2.53 11.91 15.58
C VAL A 495 3.33 10.65 15.87
N ASP A 496 4.65 10.78 15.76
CA ASP A 496 5.60 9.75 16.13
C ASP A 496 6.07 9.96 17.57
N GLY A 497 6.16 8.89 18.34
CA GLY A 497 6.59 9.00 19.73
C GLY A 497 6.68 7.67 20.46
N ILE A 498 7.16 7.76 21.70
CA ILE A 498 7.09 6.66 22.66
C ILE A 498 5.82 6.88 23.47
N TYR A 499 4.90 5.92 23.39
CA TYR A 499 3.62 5.95 24.08
C TYR A 499 3.63 4.93 25.21
N THR A 500 3.09 5.31 26.35
CA THR A 500 2.87 4.42 27.50
C THR A 500 1.41 3.99 27.51
N TYR A 501 1.16 2.70 27.72
CA TYR A 501 -0.21 2.22 27.92
C TYR A 501 -0.85 2.87 29.16
N GLY A 502 -2.18 3.04 29.13
CA GLY A 502 -2.94 3.78 30.16
C GLY A 502 -2.89 3.17 31.57
N ASP A 503 -2.47 1.91 31.70
CA ASP A 503 -2.22 1.24 32.98
C ASP A 503 -0.85 1.57 33.58
N GLY A 504 -0.05 2.40 32.92
CA GLY A 504 1.31 2.76 33.32
C GLY A 504 2.33 1.64 33.06
N GLY A 505 1.98 0.67 32.21
CA GLY A 505 2.78 -0.50 31.89
C GLY A 505 3.86 -0.23 30.85
N GLU A 506 3.84 -1.01 29.77
CA GLU A 506 4.87 -0.99 28.73
C GLU A 506 4.90 0.34 27.96
N THR A 507 6.08 0.72 27.48
CA THR A 507 6.25 1.83 26.54
C THR A 507 6.57 1.27 25.16
N ARG A 508 5.96 1.82 24.11
CA ARG A 508 6.23 1.41 22.73
C ARG A 508 6.41 2.63 21.85
N TYR A 509 7.36 2.53 20.92
CA TYR A 509 7.39 3.46 19.80
C TYR A 509 6.18 3.17 18.90
N ALA A 510 5.43 4.20 18.57
CA ALA A 510 4.30 4.09 17.65
C ALA A 510 4.16 5.36 16.81
N ARG A 511 3.40 5.24 15.73
CA ARG A 511 2.90 6.35 14.93
C ARG A 511 1.39 6.39 15.07
N LEU A 512 0.88 7.52 15.54
CA LEU A 512 -0.55 7.78 15.65
C LEU A 512 -1.00 8.61 14.46
N TYR A 513 -2.14 8.26 13.84
CA TYR A 513 -2.69 8.95 12.67
C TYR A 513 -3.94 9.71 13.05
N PHE A 514 -4.00 11.01 12.85
CA PHE A 514 -5.13 11.88 13.18
C PHE A 514 -5.82 12.41 11.93
N THR A 515 -7.14 12.54 11.98
CA THR A 515 -7.99 13.11 10.92
C THR A 515 -9.18 13.81 11.58
N ASP A 516 -9.60 14.96 11.08
CA ASP A 516 -10.69 15.76 11.67
C ASP A 516 -10.49 16.05 13.18
N GLY A 517 -9.24 16.24 13.60
CA GLY A 517 -8.86 16.52 15.00
C GLY A 517 -8.96 15.33 15.97
N VAL A 518 -9.19 14.11 15.47
CA VAL A 518 -9.30 12.89 16.27
C VAL A 518 -8.38 11.79 15.74
N LEU A 519 -8.02 10.85 16.62
CA LEU A 519 -7.18 9.68 16.31
C LEU A 519 -7.91 8.65 15.40
#